data_AF-A0A418ZW08-F1
#
_entry.id   AF-A0A418ZW08-F1
#
_cell.length_a   1.000
_cell.length_b   1.000
_cell.length_c   1.000
_cell.angle_alpha   90.00
_cell.angle_beta   90.00
_cell.angle_gamma   90.00
#
_symmetry.space_group_name_H-M   'P 1'
#
loop_
_entity.id
_entity.type
_entity.pdbx_description
1 polymer ?
#
loop_
_entity_poly.entity_id
_entity_poly.type
_entity_poly.pdbx_seq_one_letter_code
_entity_poly.pdbx_strand_id
1 'polypeptide(L)'
;MNSLTTTMILAAALLPQTVLAQDANGVPGDRLVVPVPDVSALSDDEARALLQDLARMNVVTSECPDYDVSDPEWQLMTDTTDAVTGRLGLDALAFDREYFRPAFNELDDPAACDRLGPEAARLIERLEAMGGSTQPVTPPGLEQPADDGDTPETGPETETEQG
;
A
#
# COMPACT_ATOMS: atom_id res chain seq x y z
N MET A 1 -31.70 50.08 36.84
CA MET A 1 -30.29 50.09 36.40
C MET A 1 -29.93 48.64 36.09
N ASN A 2 -30.47 48.06 35.01
CA ASN A 2 -29.90 48.02 33.64
C ASN A 2 -28.59 47.21 33.64
N SER A 3 -28.64 45.93 33.20
CA SER A 3 -28.29 45.49 31.82
C SER A 3 -26.79 45.06 31.77
N LEU A 4 -26.33 43.97 31.14
CA LEU A 4 -26.83 43.14 30.04
C LEU A 4 -26.33 41.70 30.14
N THR A 5 -27.18 40.79 29.67
CA THR A 5 -26.90 39.43 29.21
C THR A 5 -26.05 39.49 27.93
N THR A 6 -24.92 38.79 27.86
CA THR A 6 -24.16 38.61 26.61
C THR A 6 -24.29 37.16 26.15
N THR A 7 -25.22 36.95 25.21
CA THR A 7 -25.34 35.72 24.42
C THR A 7 -24.26 35.74 23.35
N MET A 8 -23.30 34.83 23.41
CA MET A 8 -22.31 34.64 22.34
C MET A 8 -22.91 33.66 21.31
N ILE A 9 -23.36 34.19 20.17
CA ILE A 9 -23.79 33.39 19.02
C ILE A 9 -22.52 32.94 18.29
N LEU A 10 -22.16 31.66 18.42
CA LEU A 10 -21.14 31.04 17.56
C LEU A 10 -21.79 30.69 16.22
N ALA A 11 -21.54 31.50 15.20
CA ALA A 11 -21.86 31.15 13.82
C ALA A 11 -20.83 30.12 13.33
N ALA A 12 -21.22 28.85 13.27
CA ALA A 12 -20.45 27.82 12.60
C ALA A 12 -20.55 28.04 11.09
N ALA A 13 -19.53 28.70 10.51
CA ALA A 13 -19.37 28.77 9.07
C ALA A 13 -19.04 27.36 8.54
N LEU A 14 -20.02 26.73 7.89
CA LEU A 14 -19.83 25.54 7.08
C LEU A 14 -18.95 25.92 5.88
N LEU A 15 -17.64 25.75 6.02
CA LEU A 15 -16.74 25.75 4.88
C LEU A 15 -16.99 24.46 4.08
N PRO A 16 -17.28 24.53 2.77
CA PRO A 16 -17.29 23.34 1.94
C PRO A 16 -15.86 22.77 1.96
N GLN A 17 -15.71 21.60 2.58
CA GLN A 17 -14.50 20.80 2.46
C GLN A 17 -14.42 20.39 0.99
N THR A 18 -13.67 21.14 0.19
CA THR A 18 -13.25 20.68 -1.13
C THR A 18 -12.36 19.46 -0.88
N VAL A 19 -12.97 18.28 -0.96
CA VAL A 19 -12.25 17.03 -1.14
C VAL A 19 -11.40 17.24 -2.39
N LEU A 20 -10.10 17.45 -2.22
CA LEU A 20 -9.15 17.30 -3.31
C LEU A 20 -9.19 15.82 -3.64
N ALA A 21 -10.01 15.46 -4.63
CA ALA A 21 -9.91 14.19 -5.30
C ALA A 21 -8.46 14.08 -5.75
N GLN A 22 -7.75 13.08 -5.23
CA GLN A 22 -6.41 12.74 -5.70
C GLN A 22 -6.51 12.63 -7.22
N ASP A 23 -5.83 13.55 -7.90
CA ASP A 23 -5.80 13.64 -9.32
C ASP A 23 -5.20 12.33 -9.87
N ALA A 24 -5.88 11.74 -10.86
CA ALA A 24 -5.47 10.50 -11.53
C ALA A 24 -4.16 10.65 -12.35
N ASN A 25 -3.38 11.69 -12.07
CA ASN A 25 -2.10 12.02 -12.70
C ASN A 25 -0.92 11.32 -12.01
N GLY A 26 -1.11 10.09 -11.51
CA GLY A 26 0.05 9.25 -11.21
C GLY A 26 0.88 9.09 -12.47
N VAL A 27 2.20 9.27 -12.39
CA VAL A 27 3.11 9.02 -13.51
C VAL A 27 2.89 7.56 -13.95
N PRO A 28 2.48 7.31 -15.21
CA PRO A 28 2.37 5.96 -15.73
C PRO A 28 3.78 5.33 -15.72
N GLY A 29 4.03 4.43 -14.78
CA GLY A 29 5.35 3.80 -14.57
C GLY A 29 5.81 3.75 -13.11
N ASP A 30 5.26 4.57 -12.22
CA ASP A 30 5.72 4.67 -10.82
C ASP A 30 5.04 3.68 -9.86
N ARG A 31 4.10 2.86 -10.34
CA ARG A 31 3.51 1.84 -9.49
C ARG A 31 4.53 0.71 -9.30
N LEU A 32 5.01 0.55 -8.08
CA LEU A 32 5.72 -0.64 -7.65
C LEU A 32 4.82 -1.85 -7.89
N VAL A 33 5.25 -2.73 -8.79
CA VAL A 33 4.59 -4.00 -9.08
C VAL A 33 5.61 -5.09 -8.93
N VAL A 34 5.23 -6.14 -8.22
CA VAL A 34 6.08 -7.31 -8.00
C VAL A 34 5.35 -8.57 -8.45
N PRO A 35 6.05 -9.61 -8.92
CA PRO A 35 5.43 -10.90 -9.22
C PRO A 35 4.81 -11.53 -7.97
N VAL A 36 3.54 -11.92 -8.05
CA VAL A 36 2.85 -12.68 -7.00
C VAL A 36 2.91 -14.19 -7.26
N PRO A 37 2.90 -15.04 -6.21
CA PRO A 37 2.83 -16.49 -6.38
C PRO A 37 1.53 -16.92 -7.05
N ASP A 38 1.58 -18.03 -7.80
CA ASP A 38 0.37 -18.67 -8.31
C ASP A 38 -0.33 -19.45 -7.19
N VAL A 39 -1.44 -18.90 -6.71
CA VAL A 39 -2.25 -19.48 -5.64
C VAL A 39 -3.35 -20.42 -6.14
N SER A 40 -3.56 -20.53 -7.46
CA SER A 40 -4.68 -21.27 -8.05
C SER A 40 -4.67 -22.76 -7.71
N ALA A 41 -3.48 -23.32 -7.47
CA ALA A 41 -3.27 -24.72 -7.14
C ALA A 41 -3.44 -25.06 -5.65
N LEU A 42 -3.53 -24.07 -4.76
CA LEU A 42 -3.77 -24.33 -3.33
C LEU A 42 -5.13 -25.02 -3.14
N SER A 43 -5.28 -25.81 -2.09
CA SER A 43 -6.60 -26.18 -1.55
C SER A 43 -7.20 -25.00 -0.78
N ASP A 44 -8.50 -25.07 -0.46
CA ASP A 44 -9.16 -24.00 0.30
C ASP A 44 -8.59 -23.86 1.71
N ASP A 45 -8.22 -24.96 2.34
CA ASP A 45 -7.65 -24.92 3.69
C ASP A 45 -6.24 -24.31 3.67
N GLU A 46 -5.42 -24.65 2.65
CA GLU A 46 -4.10 -24.03 2.45
C GLU A 46 -4.23 -22.54 2.13
N ALA A 47 -5.20 -22.14 1.32
CA ALA A 47 -5.45 -20.74 0.99
C ALA A 47 -5.91 -19.94 2.21
N ARG A 48 -6.81 -20.48 3.05
CA ARG A 48 -7.23 -19.82 4.30
C ARG A 48 -6.09 -19.71 5.30
N ALA A 49 -5.25 -20.75 5.42
CA ALA A 49 -4.06 -20.70 6.26
C ALA A 49 -3.08 -19.62 5.80
N LEU A 50 -2.79 -19.56 4.49
CA LEU A 50 -1.96 -18.51 3.92
C LEU A 50 -2.55 -17.11 4.14
N LEU A 51 -3.87 -16.94 3.97
CA LEU A 51 -4.54 -15.67 4.21
C LEU A 51 -4.47 -15.23 5.68
N GLN A 52 -4.51 -16.19 6.62
CA GLN A 52 -4.33 -15.92 8.04
C GLN A 52 -2.90 -15.48 8.35
N ASP A 53 -1.89 -16.13 7.77
CA ASP A 53 -0.48 -15.74 7.91
C ASP A 53 -0.25 -14.32 7.35
N LEU A 54 -0.79 -14.02 6.17
CA LEU A 54 -0.70 -12.71 5.51
C LEU A 54 -1.36 -11.60 6.32
N ALA A 55 -2.60 -11.80 6.78
CA ALA A 55 -3.30 -10.83 7.61
C ALA A 55 -2.55 -10.55 8.92
N ARG A 56 -2.02 -11.61 9.56
CA ARG A 56 -1.22 -11.49 10.76
C ARG A 56 0.04 -10.67 10.52
N MET A 57 0.82 -11.01 9.48
CA MET A 57 2.08 -10.33 9.21
C MET A 57 1.88 -8.88 8.78
N ASN A 58 0.83 -8.55 8.03
CA ASN A 58 0.53 -7.16 7.67
C ASN A 58 0.33 -6.27 8.92
N VAL A 59 -0.40 -6.77 9.92
CA VAL A 59 -0.57 -6.07 11.20
C VAL A 59 0.76 -5.97 11.97
N VAL A 60 1.50 -7.09 12.08
CA VAL A 60 2.77 -7.13 12.81
C VAL A 60 3.80 -6.18 12.20
N THR A 61 4.01 -6.18 10.88
CA THR A 61 5.00 -5.32 10.24
C THR A 61 4.59 -3.85 10.27
N SER A 62 3.29 -3.55 10.34
CA SER A 62 2.80 -2.17 10.48
C SER A 62 2.98 -1.60 11.89
N GLU A 63 2.95 -2.44 12.92
CA GLU A 63 2.92 -2.01 14.33
C GLU A 63 4.21 -2.33 15.11
N CYS A 64 5.10 -3.16 14.55
CA CYS A 64 6.38 -3.56 15.15
C CYS A 64 7.58 -3.02 14.33
N PRO A 65 8.08 -1.80 14.61
CA PRO A 65 9.06 -1.11 13.76
C PRO A 65 10.44 -1.79 13.68
N ASP A 66 10.81 -2.63 14.65
CA ASP A 66 12.06 -3.40 14.62
C ASP A 66 12.01 -4.56 13.60
N TYR A 67 10.83 -4.86 13.04
CA TYR A 67 10.58 -5.93 12.07
C TYR A 67 9.90 -5.39 10.81
N ASP A 68 10.22 -4.15 10.44
CA ASP A 68 9.74 -3.51 9.22
C ASP A 68 10.17 -4.31 7.96
N VAL A 69 9.39 -4.17 6.90
CA VAL A 69 9.64 -4.81 5.60
C VAL A 69 9.82 -3.72 4.54
N SER A 70 10.60 -4.01 3.50
CA SER A 70 10.76 -3.09 2.38
C SER A 70 9.46 -2.93 1.58
N ASP A 71 9.32 -1.81 0.84
CA ASP A 71 8.14 -1.58 0.00
C ASP A 71 7.84 -2.76 -0.95
N PRO A 72 8.82 -3.41 -1.62
CA PRO A 72 8.54 -4.56 -2.48
C PRO A 72 8.09 -5.81 -1.72
N GLU A 73 8.57 -6.02 -0.49
CA GLU A 73 8.12 -7.09 0.38
C GLU A 73 6.68 -6.86 0.87
N TRP A 74 6.37 -5.63 1.26
CA TRP A 74 5.01 -5.23 1.60
C TRP A 74 4.05 -5.39 0.43
N GLN A 75 4.48 -4.98 -0.78
CA GLN A 75 3.71 -5.12 -2.01
C GLN A 75 3.46 -6.61 -2.32
N LEU A 76 4.47 -7.47 -2.17
CA LEU A 76 4.34 -8.91 -2.37
C LEU A 76 3.28 -9.51 -1.42
N MET A 77 3.32 -9.17 -0.13
CA MET A 77 2.32 -9.65 0.84
C MET A 77 0.91 -9.13 0.51
N THR A 78 0.78 -7.86 0.14
CA THR A 78 -0.51 -7.23 -0.14
C THR A 78 -1.15 -7.79 -1.41
N ASP A 79 -0.41 -7.85 -2.52
CA ASP A 79 -0.95 -8.39 -3.78
C ASP A 79 -1.22 -9.91 -3.69
N THR A 80 -0.45 -10.64 -2.88
CA THR A 80 -0.77 -12.05 -2.59
C THR A 80 -2.07 -12.17 -1.79
N THR A 81 -2.34 -11.26 -0.85
CA THR A 81 -3.61 -11.21 -0.11
C THR A 81 -4.80 -11.04 -1.06
N ASP A 82 -4.68 -10.13 -2.02
CA ASP A 82 -5.69 -9.92 -3.07
C ASP A 82 -5.87 -11.16 -3.95
N ALA A 83 -4.78 -11.82 -4.34
CA ALA A 83 -4.85 -13.06 -5.11
C ALA A 83 -5.56 -14.19 -4.36
N VAL A 84 -5.26 -14.37 -3.06
CA VAL A 84 -5.85 -15.42 -2.23
C VAL A 84 -7.33 -15.13 -1.92
N THR A 85 -7.68 -13.88 -1.60
CA THR A 85 -9.09 -13.49 -1.38
C THR A 85 -9.92 -13.64 -2.64
N GLY A 86 -9.37 -13.27 -3.81
CA GLY A 86 -9.97 -13.49 -5.11
C GLY A 86 -10.22 -14.98 -5.39
N ARG A 87 -9.24 -15.86 -5.11
CA ARG A 87 -9.39 -17.32 -5.23
C ARG A 87 -10.51 -17.86 -4.34
N LEU A 88 -10.58 -17.40 -3.09
CA LEU A 88 -11.57 -17.85 -2.11
C LEU A 88 -12.97 -17.24 -2.34
N GLY A 89 -13.10 -16.27 -3.24
CA GLY A 89 -14.36 -15.55 -3.46
C GLY A 89 -14.77 -14.69 -2.26
N LEU A 90 -13.80 -14.22 -1.47
CA LEU A 90 -14.04 -13.35 -0.31
C LEU A 90 -14.14 -11.90 -0.78
N ASP A 91 -15.16 -11.19 -0.31
CA ASP A 91 -15.21 -9.73 -0.44
C ASP A 91 -14.37 -9.04 0.66
N ALA A 92 -14.13 -7.74 0.49
CA ALA A 92 -13.34 -6.96 1.43
C ALA A 92 -13.92 -6.95 2.85
N LEU A 93 -15.25 -7.01 2.99
CA LEU A 93 -15.90 -7.02 4.31
C LEU A 93 -15.74 -8.37 5.02
N ALA A 94 -15.79 -9.46 4.27
CA ALA A 94 -15.52 -10.80 4.78
C ALA A 94 -14.04 -10.93 5.18
N PHE A 95 -13.11 -10.49 4.31
CA PHE A 95 -11.68 -10.48 4.63
C PHE A 95 -11.39 -9.67 5.91
N ASP A 96 -11.91 -8.45 6.00
CA ASP A 96 -11.74 -7.58 7.16
C ASP A 96 -12.26 -8.24 8.45
N ARG A 97 -13.49 -8.77 8.41
CA ARG A 97 -14.14 -9.38 9.57
C ARG A 97 -13.48 -10.67 10.03
N GLU A 98 -13.05 -11.51 9.09
CA GLU A 98 -12.64 -12.89 9.37
C GLU A 98 -11.13 -13.02 9.56
N TYR A 99 -10.32 -12.12 9.00
CA TYR A 99 -8.86 -12.23 9.00
C TYR A 99 -8.17 -10.97 9.52
N PHE A 100 -8.43 -9.80 8.91
CA PHE A 100 -7.65 -8.59 9.20
C PHE A 100 -7.92 -8.01 10.61
N ARG A 101 -9.19 -7.76 10.98
CA ARG A 101 -9.50 -7.27 12.33
C ARG A 101 -9.08 -8.24 13.43
N PRO A 102 -9.35 -9.56 13.33
CA PRO A 102 -8.87 -10.52 14.33
C PRO A 102 -7.35 -10.55 14.49
N ALA A 103 -6.56 -10.24 13.46
CA ALA A 103 -5.11 -10.22 13.55
C ALA A 103 -4.56 -9.18 14.55
N PHE A 104 -5.29 -8.09 14.81
CA PHE A 104 -4.91 -7.12 15.84
C PHE A 104 -4.90 -7.69 17.26
N ASN A 105 -5.63 -8.78 17.53
CA ASN A 105 -5.61 -9.45 18.83
C ASN A 105 -4.23 -10.02 19.18
N GLU A 106 -3.35 -10.23 18.19
CA GLU A 106 -1.97 -10.64 18.48
C GLU A 106 -1.23 -9.57 19.29
N LEU A 107 -1.54 -8.29 19.06
CA LEU A 107 -0.89 -7.15 19.73
C LEU A 107 -1.35 -6.95 21.18
N ASP A 108 -2.35 -7.70 21.64
CA ASP A 108 -2.73 -7.73 23.06
C ASP A 108 -1.62 -8.38 23.92
N ASP A 109 -0.75 -9.20 23.32
CA ASP A 109 0.42 -9.77 23.96
C ASP A 109 1.65 -8.85 23.79
N PRO A 110 2.23 -8.31 24.88
CA PRO A 110 3.40 -7.44 24.79
C PRO A 110 4.65 -8.14 24.22
N ALA A 111 4.67 -9.47 24.17
CA ALA A 111 5.76 -10.24 23.56
C ALA A 111 5.47 -10.62 22.08
N ALA A 112 4.39 -10.10 21.48
CA ALA A 112 3.99 -10.46 20.12
C ALA A 112 5.03 -10.04 19.08
N CYS A 113 5.56 -8.82 19.13
CA CYS A 113 6.56 -8.35 18.17
C CYS A 113 7.80 -9.25 18.16
N ASP A 114 8.34 -9.63 19.31
CA ASP A 114 9.53 -10.50 19.37
C ASP A 114 9.28 -11.92 18.86
N ARG A 115 8.06 -12.43 19.05
CA ARG A 115 7.69 -13.78 18.62
C ARG A 115 7.33 -13.82 17.13
N LEU A 116 6.56 -12.85 16.68
CA LEU A 116 5.91 -12.83 15.36
C LEU A 116 6.71 -12.04 14.33
N GLY A 117 7.43 -11.00 14.73
CA GLY A 117 8.24 -10.17 13.83
C GLY A 117 9.20 -10.98 12.96
N PRO A 118 9.97 -11.95 13.51
CA PRO A 118 10.83 -12.81 12.70
C PRO A 118 10.10 -13.74 11.71
N GLU A 119 8.77 -13.92 11.85
CA GLU A 119 7.97 -14.72 10.91
C GLU A 119 7.73 -13.97 9.59
N ALA A 120 7.82 -12.63 9.55
CA ALA A 120 7.59 -11.86 8.33
C ALA A 120 8.60 -12.24 7.24
N ALA A 121 9.89 -12.30 7.58
CA ALA A 121 10.95 -12.76 6.66
C ALA A 121 10.70 -14.20 6.17
N ARG A 122 10.26 -15.10 7.05
CA ARG A 122 9.92 -16.49 6.68
C ARG A 122 8.72 -16.55 5.75
N LEU A 123 7.72 -15.69 5.95
CA LEU A 123 6.58 -15.59 5.06
C LEU A 123 7.02 -15.11 3.67
N ILE A 124 7.84 -14.06 3.59
CA ILE A 124 8.39 -13.56 2.32
C ILE A 124 9.14 -14.65 1.57
N GLU A 125 10.06 -15.36 2.23
CA GLU A 125 10.80 -16.49 1.64
C GLU A 125 9.84 -17.58 1.11
N ARG A 126 8.76 -17.88 1.84
CA ARG A 126 7.72 -18.82 1.40
C ARG A 126 6.99 -18.31 0.17
N LEU A 127 6.62 -17.03 0.11
CA LEU A 127 5.94 -16.44 -1.04
C LEU A 127 6.85 -16.48 -2.29
N GLU A 128 8.14 -16.20 -2.14
CA GLU A 128 9.12 -16.34 -3.22
C GLU A 128 9.27 -17.80 -3.67
N ALA A 129 9.31 -18.75 -2.74
CA ALA A 129 9.34 -20.18 -3.06
C ALA A 129 8.07 -20.68 -3.79
N MET A 130 6.95 -19.98 -3.62
CA MET A 130 5.70 -20.22 -4.35
C MET A 130 5.65 -19.54 -5.74
N GLY A 131 6.75 -18.89 -6.15
CA GLY A 131 6.86 -18.23 -7.46
C GLY A 131 6.60 -16.72 -7.43
N GLY A 132 6.40 -16.12 -6.26
CA GLY A 132 6.46 -14.68 -6.09
C GLY A 132 7.90 -14.15 -6.17
N SER A 133 8.06 -12.84 -6.12
CA SER A 133 9.36 -12.19 -6.06
C SER A 133 9.24 -10.80 -5.47
N THR A 134 10.25 -10.35 -4.73
CA THR A 134 10.39 -8.97 -4.28
C THR A 134 11.04 -8.06 -5.34
N GLN A 135 11.42 -8.59 -6.50
CA GLN A 135 12.01 -7.81 -7.59
C GLN A 135 10.91 -7.04 -8.34
N PRO A 136 10.96 -5.70 -8.37
CA PRO A 136 10.01 -4.90 -9.13
C PRO A 136 10.05 -5.24 -10.62
N VAL A 137 8.89 -5.26 -11.26
CA VAL A 137 8.75 -5.46 -12.70
C VAL A 137 8.01 -4.29 -13.32
N THR A 138 8.40 -3.91 -14.54
CA THR A 138 7.62 -2.96 -15.34
C THR A 138 6.35 -3.66 -15.81
N PRO A 139 5.15 -3.14 -15.52
CA PRO A 139 3.92 -3.70 -16.03
C PRO A 139 3.89 -3.68 -17.57
N PRO A 140 3.34 -4.71 -18.23
CA PRO A 140 3.20 -4.73 -19.68
C PRO A 140 2.43 -3.49 -20.19
N GLY A 141 2.95 -2.80 -21.20
CA GLY A 141 2.32 -1.59 -21.76
C GLY A 141 2.74 -0.27 -21.10
N LEU A 142 3.67 -0.30 -20.14
CA LEU A 142 4.39 0.88 -19.61
C LEU A 142 5.87 0.90 -20.02
N GLU A 143 6.26 0.06 -20.98
CA GLU A 143 7.58 0.12 -21.62
C GLU A 143 7.77 1.53 -22.18
N GLN A 144 8.61 2.34 -21.53
CA GLN A 144 8.95 3.67 -22.02
C GLN A 144 9.53 3.51 -23.44
N PRO A 145 9.06 4.30 -24.43
CA PRO A 145 9.72 4.33 -25.72
C PRO A 145 11.20 4.63 -25.47
N ALA A 146 12.07 3.88 -26.14
CA ALA A 146 13.51 4.09 -26.05
C ALA A 146 13.80 5.58 -26.23
N ASP A 147 14.57 6.14 -25.30
CA ASP A 147 15.07 7.51 -25.37
C ASP A 147 15.92 7.62 -26.64
N ASP A 148 15.29 8.05 -27.74
CA ASP A 148 15.97 8.43 -28.97
C ASP A 148 16.74 9.72 -28.64
N GLY A 149 17.97 9.50 -28.17
CA GLY A 149 18.87 10.58 -27.83
C GLY A 149 19.07 11.56 -28.97
N ASP A 150 19.36 12.79 -28.54
CA ASP A 150 20.05 13.85 -29.28
C ASP A 150 19.15 14.83 -30.07
N THR A 151 18.83 15.96 -29.43
CA THR A 151 19.25 17.24 -30.05
C THR A 151 19.59 18.26 -28.95
N PRO A 152 20.80 18.84 -28.96
CA PRO A 152 21.20 19.85 -27.97
C PRO A 152 20.43 21.15 -28.19
N GLU A 153 19.91 21.73 -27.11
CA GLU A 153 19.58 23.15 -27.06
C GLU A 153 20.79 23.97 -27.50
N THR A 154 20.65 24.67 -28.62
CA THR A 154 21.51 25.82 -28.94
C THR A 154 20.62 27.04 -29.05
N GLY A 155 20.60 27.83 -27.98
CA GLY A 155 20.10 29.20 -28.06
C GLY A 155 20.97 30.05 -28.99
N PRO A 156 20.51 31.26 -29.31
CA PRO A 156 21.42 32.37 -29.09
C PRO A 156 20.77 33.49 -28.28
N GLU A 157 21.54 33.93 -27.30
CA GLU A 157 21.45 35.24 -26.67
C GLU A 157 21.64 36.33 -27.75
N THR A 158 20.72 37.29 -27.84
CA THR A 158 21.03 38.63 -28.31
C THR A 158 20.23 39.65 -27.52
N GLU A 159 20.90 40.20 -26.51
CA GLU A 159 20.91 41.61 -26.09
C GLU A 159 20.48 42.60 -27.20
N THR A 160 19.57 43.54 -26.90
CA THR A 160 19.51 44.95 -27.39
C THR A 160 18.38 45.64 -26.60
N GLU A 161 18.65 46.38 -25.52
CA GLU A 161 18.97 47.82 -25.45
C GLU A 161 17.81 48.78 -25.87
N GLN A 162 17.32 49.51 -24.86
CA GLN A 162 16.66 50.83 -24.78
C GLN A 162 16.04 51.52 -26.03
N GLY A 163 14.82 52.04 -25.82
CA GLY A 163 14.16 53.06 -26.63
C GLY A 163 12.78 53.42 -26.11
#